data_AF-A0A947ABP8-F1
#
_entry.id   AF-A0A947ABP8-F1
#
_cell.length_a   1.000
_cell.length_b   1.000
_cell.length_c   1.000
_cell.angle_alpha   90.00
_cell.angle_beta   90.00
_cell.angle_gamma   90.00
#
_symmetry.space_group_name_H-M   'P 1'
#
loop_
_entity.id
_entity.type
_entity.pdbx_description
1 polymer ?
#
loop_
_entity_poly.entity_id
_entity_poly.type
_entity_poly.pdbx_seq_one_letter_code
_entity_poly.pdbx_strand_id
1 'polypeptide(L)' 'SLSQLDSFDAGSEITVDSLVQAKMVKAGQGVKVLANGEISKSLTVKVDKVSAKAKELIEGAGGSVVTSEPVSE' A
#
# COMPACT_ATOMS: atom_id res chain seq x y z
N SER A 1 -3.85 5.45 -3.38
CA SER A 1 -3.15 6.61 -2.79
C SER A 1 -3.01 6.39 -1.29
N LEU A 2 -2.03 7.00 -0.62
CA LEU A 2 -1.89 6.91 0.84
C LEU A 2 -3.17 7.33 1.58
N SER A 3 -3.89 8.38 1.13
CA SER A 3 -5.20 8.73 1.72
C SER A 3 -6.25 7.63 1.66
N GLN A 4 -6.23 6.76 0.64
CA GLN A 4 -7.15 5.61 0.57
C GLN A 4 -6.75 4.52 1.55
N LEU A 5 -5.44 4.34 1.80
CA LEU A 5 -4.94 3.41 2.79
C LEU A 5 -5.21 3.92 4.22
N ASP A 6 -5.14 5.24 4.44
CA ASP A 6 -5.45 5.85 5.74
C ASP A 6 -6.94 5.76 6.13
N SER A 7 -7.85 5.60 5.16
CA SER A 7 -9.26 5.25 5.44
C SER A 7 -9.45 3.82 5.98
N PHE A 8 -8.44 2.95 5.87
CA PHE A 8 -8.48 1.64 6.53
C PHE A 8 -8.13 1.76 8.01
N ASP A 9 -8.45 0.70 8.74
CA ASP A 9 -8.18 0.62 10.16
C ASP A 9 -6.69 0.36 10.44
N ALA A 10 -6.16 0.93 11.51
CA ALA A 10 -4.76 0.75 11.89
C ALA A 10 -4.49 -0.73 12.22
N GLY A 11 -3.49 -1.33 11.57
CA GLY A 11 -3.16 -2.75 11.67
C GLY A 11 -3.85 -3.61 10.62
N SER A 12 -4.67 -3.03 9.74
CA SER A 12 -5.29 -3.77 8.64
C SER A 12 -4.26 -4.25 7.62
N GLU A 13 -4.51 -5.44 7.07
CA GLU A 13 -3.78 -5.97 5.93
C GLU A 13 -4.50 -5.60 4.64
N ILE A 14 -3.95 -4.63 3.90
CA ILE A 14 -4.41 -4.24 2.57
C ILE A 14 -3.68 -5.08 1.54
N THR A 15 -4.40 -5.97 0.87
CA THR A 15 -3.88 -6.78 -0.23
C THR A 15 -4.41 -6.30 -1.58
N VAL A 16 -3.73 -6.68 -2.67
CA VAL A 16 -4.24 -6.46 -4.04
C VAL A 16 -5.67 -6.99 -4.18
N ASP A 17 -5.95 -8.18 -3.65
CA ASP A 17 -7.28 -8.78 -3.74
C ASP A 17 -8.35 -7.95 -3.01
N SER A 18 -8.08 -7.52 -1.77
CA SER A 18 -8.99 -6.62 -1.05
C SER A 18 -9.21 -5.29 -1.76
N LEU A 19 -8.16 -4.72 -2.36
CA LEU A 19 -8.28 -3.49 -3.15
C LEU A 19 -9.10 -3.70 -4.43
N VAL A 20 -9.00 -4.87 -5.05
CA VAL A 20 -9.80 -5.25 -6.23
C VAL A 20 -11.26 -5.46 -5.83
N GLN A 21 -11.52 -6.19 -4.73
CA GLN A 21 -12.86 -6.42 -4.21
C GLN A 21 -13.54 -5.10 -3.81
N ALA A 22 -12.79 -4.18 -3.21
CA ALA A 22 -13.26 -2.85 -2.87
C ALA A 22 -13.44 -1.93 -4.10
N LYS A 23 -13.15 -2.41 -5.31
CA LYS A 23 -13.14 -1.64 -6.57
C LYS A 23 -12.21 -0.41 -6.53
N MET A 24 -11.23 -0.39 -5.63
CA MET A 24 -10.20 0.67 -5.57
C MET A 24 -9.13 0.50 -6.66
N VAL A 25 -8.84 -0.75 -7.05
CA VAL A 25 -7.92 -1.07 -8.14
C VAL A 25 -8.55 -2.07 -9.09
N LYS A 26 -8.06 -2.11 -10.33
CA LYS A 26 -8.56 -3.02 -11.37
C LYS A 26 -7.70 -4.28 -11.41
N ALA A 27 -8.35 -5.45 -11.35
CA ALA A 27 -7.68 -6.72 -11.56
C ALA A 27 -7.00 -6.74 -12.93
N GLY A 28 -5.73 -7.15 -12.99
CA GLY A 28 -4.95 -7.22 -14.23
C GLY A 28 -4.28 -5.91 -14.66
N GLN A 29 -4.43 -4.81 -13.92
CA GLN A 29 -3.54 -3.65 -14.03
C GLN A 29 -2.54 -3.62 -12.88
N GLY A 30 -1.29 -3.26 -13.19
CA GLY A 30 -0.24 -3.13 -12.18
C GLY A 30 -0.66 -2.17 -11.07
N VAL A 31 -0.70 -2.67 -9.83
CA VAL A 31 -1.01 -1.86 -8.66
C VAL A 31 0.23 -1.08 -8.26
N LYS A 32 0.16 0.24 -8.39
CA LYS A 32 1.21 1.15 -7.94
C LYS A 32 0.71 2.04 -6.81
N VAL A 33 1.35 1.96 -5.66
CA VAL A 33 1.05 2.83 -4.51
C VAL A 33 1.79 4.15 -4.67
N LEU A 34 1.02 5.23 -4.64
CA LEU A 34 1.50 6.60 -4.79
C LEU A 34 1.35 7.37 -3.48
N ALA A 35 2.33 8.23 -3.19
CA ALA A 35 2.35 9.14 -2.05
C ALA A 35 1.46 10.37 -2.28
N ASN A 36 0.16 10.13 -2.46
CA ASN A 36 -0.86 11.18 -2.47
C ASN A 36 -1.58 11.14 -1.11
N GLY A 37 -1.09 11.94 -0.16
CA GLY A 37 -1.56 11.99 1.23
C GLY A 37 -0.49 11.56 2.22
N GLU A 38 -0.79 11.75 3.50
CA GLU A 38 0.01 11.28 4.62
C GLU A 38 -0.63 10.01 5.19
N ILE A 39 0.18 9.16 5.82
CA ILE A 39 -0.30 7.96 6.51
C ILE A 39 0.24 8.06 7.93
N SER A 40 -0.64 8.01 8.91
CA SER A 40 -0.25 8.07 10.34
C SER A 40 -0.50 6.74 11.06
N LYS A 41 -1.12 5.80 10.35
CA LYS A 41 -1.47 4.48 10.85
C LYS A 41 -0.50 3.43 10.34
N SER A 42 -0.18 2.49 11.20
CA SER A 42 0.60 1.31 10.89
C SER A 42 -0.29 0.34 10.11
N LEU A 43 -0.01 0.06 8.84
CA LEU A 43 -0.81 -0.85 8.00
C LEU A 43 0.11 -1.80 7.24
N THR A 44 -0.36 -2.99 6.89
CA THR A 44 0.37 -3.90 6.01
C THR A 44 -0.16 -3.79 4.59
N VAL A 45 0.65 -3.33 3.64
CA VAL A 45 0.26 -3.06 2.26
C VAL A 45 0.97 -4.06 1.33
N LYS A 46 0.24 -5.06 0.82
CA LYS A 46 0.74 -6.03 -0.17
C LYS A 46 0.33 -5.63 -1.59
N VAL A 47 1.27 -5.17 -2.41
CA VAL A 47 1.04 -4.65 -3.78
C VAL A 47 2.19 -4.97 -4.72
N ASP A 48 2.01 -4.88 -6.04
CA ASP A 48 3.13 -5.09 -6.98
C ASP A 48 4.21 -4.02 -6.89
N LYS A 49 3.82 -2.73 -6.90
CA LYS A 49 4.76 -1.61 -6.87
C LYS A 49 4.40 -0.57 -5.84
N VAL A 50 5.43 -0.02 -5.20
CA VAL A 50 5.33 1.14 -4.32
C VAL A 50 6.26 2.24 -4.86
N SER A 51 5.83 3.50 -4.81
CA SER A 51 6.71 4.63 -5.12
C SER A 51 7.66 4.88 -3.94
N ALA A 52 8.90 5.33 -4.19
CA ALA A 52 9.90 5.57 -3.14
C ALA A 52 9.35 6.40 -1.96
N LYS A 53 8.77 7.59 -2.26
CA LYS A 53 8.09 8.43 -1.26
C LYS A 53 6.98 7.71 -0.47
N ALA A 54 6.24 6.81 -1.12
CA ALA A 54 5.15 6.12 -0.45
C ALA A 54 5.68 5.05 0.52
N LYS A 55 6.76 4.36 0.13
CA LYS A 55 7.45 3.42 1.00
C LYS A 55 7.96 4.13 2.27
N GLU A 56 8.65 5.25 2.09
CA GLU A 56 9.18 6.06 3.21
C GLU A 56 8.08 6.52 4.17
N LEU A 57 6.95 7.00 3.63
CA LEU A 57 5.81 7.43 4.45
C LEU A 57 5.16 6.25 5.20
N ILE A 58 5.00 5.09 4.55
CA ILE A 58 4.40 3.91 5.18
C ILE A 58 5.32 3.38 6.28
N GLU A 59 6.61 3.23 6.01
CA GLU A 59 7.60 2.80 7.02
C GLU A 59 7.70 3.83 8.18
N GLY A 60 7.62 5.12 7.87
CA GLY A 60 7.61 6.20 8.88
C GLY A 60 6.40 6.17 9.82
N ALA A 61 5.25 5.69 9.35
CA ALA A 61 4.05 5.48 10.15
C ALA A 61 4.05 4.14 10.93
N GLY A 62 5.13 3.36 10.84
CA GLY A 62 5.19 2.01 11.38
C GLY A 62 4.40 0.97 10.58
N GLY A 63 4.04 1.29 9.34
CA GLY A 63 3.44 0.35 8.40
C GLY A 63 4.47 -0.55 7.71
N SER A 64 3.98 -1.59 7.06
CA SER A 64 4.78 -2.58 6.36
C SER A 64 4.35 -2.66 4.90
N VAL A 65 5.31 -2.64 3.97
CA VAL A 65 5.02 -2.78 2.54
C VAL A 65 5.59 -4.10 2.06
N VAL A 66 4.75 -4.95 1.47
CA VAL A 66 5.15 -6.22 0.88
C VAL A 66 4.98 -6.10 -0.63
N THR A 67 6.09 -5.99 -1.36
CA THR A 67 6.08 -6.05 -2.82
C THR A 67 6.23 -7.49 -3.30
N SER A 68 5.43 -7.89 -4.29
CA SER A 68 5.56 -9.21 -4.94
C SER A 68 6.86 -9.37 -5.75
N GLU A 69 7.59 -8.28 -5.97
CA GLU A 69 9.02 -8.32 -6.25
C GLU A 69 9.79 -8.25 -4.92
N PRO A 70 10.31 -9.37 -4.40
CA PRO A 70 11.44 -9.30 -3.48
C PRO A 70 12.64 -8.84 -4.29
N VAL A 71 13.04 -7.58 -4.16
CA VAL A 71 14.37 -7.16 -4.57
C VAL A 71 15.34 -7.82 -3.59
N SER A 72 15.98 -8.89 -4.03
CA SER A 72 17.26 -9.32 -3.47
C SER A 72 18.33 -9.02 -4.51
N GLU A 73 19.27 -8.18 -4.07
CA GLU A 73 20.55 -7.78 -4.66
C GLU A 73 20.57 -6.67 -5.72
#